data_AF-A0A9D1MHL1-F1
#
_entry.id   AF-A0A9D1MHL1-F1
#
_cell.length_a   1.000
_cell.length_b   1.000
_cell.length_c   1.000
_cell.angle_alpha   90.00
_cell.angle_beta   90.00
_cell.angle_gamma   90.00
#
_symmetry.space_group_name_H-M   'P 1'
#
loop_
_entity.id
_entity.type
_entity.pdbx_description
1 polymer ?
#
loop_
_entity_poly.entity_id
_entity_poly.type
_entity_poly.pdbx_seq_one_letter_code
_entity_poly.pdbx_strand_id
1 'polypeptide(L)'
;MKKLVIVLIAVILAAGITVGVLAGTGVIYVAKAGEIDRDGARDAALQNANVALEQVYDLDVDRERRGGEIFYEVEFKIEGVEHHYTLNVKGEVLAHRTEVDDDYNGWQGDQGSQNGNQNGQNGQNGNAGQQNYIGTAAAKEIALTAAGLTAEGTYDWDFEVERGGGTQYYEVEFKAASGYEYEVRVNAFTGEVIWSNVPAAGLISPEVARETALTHAATAYADFAGKTPNSVDVELSYYQGTQAYEVEFECRELRMEYKYYIDAANGTVLDNYPEYDD
;
A
#
# COMPACT_ATOMS: atom_id res chain seq x y z
N MET A 1 9.87 14.31 39.43
CA MET A 1 9.24 15.53 38.87
C MET A 1 9.01 15.30 37.39
N LYS A 2 7.78 14.97 36.99
CA LYS A 2 7.40 14.78 35.59
C LYS A 2 7.25 16.16 34.95
N LYS A 3 8.03 16.47 33.90
CA LYS A 3 7.79 17.66 33.09
C LYS A 3 6.95 17.26 31.88
N LEU A 4 5.64 17.52 31.98
CA LEU A 4 4.77 17.67 30.82
C LEU A 4 5.34 18.79 29.95
N VAL A 5 5.47 18.54 28.65
CA VAL A 5 5.68 19.59 27.65
C VAL A 5 4.48 19.51 26.71
N ILE A 6 3.49 20.37 26.99
CA ILE A 6 2.38 20.70 26.10
C ILE A 6 2.90 21.81 25.17
N VAL A 7 2.96 21.59 23.86
CA VAL A 7 3.33 22.63 22.89
C VAL A 7 2.23 22.78 21.83
N LEU A 8 1.43 23.82 22.08
CA LEU A 8 0.75 24.77 21.19
C LEU A 8 0.27 24.34 19.79
N ILE A 9 -1.05 24.38 19.68
CA ILE A 9 -1.88 24.46 18.47
C ILE A 9 -1.54 25.75 17.69
N ALA A 10 -1.31 25.62 16.38
CA ALA A 10 -1.39 26.72 15.43
C ALA A 10 -2.45 26.39 14.36
N VAL A 11 -3.60 27.06 14.45
CA VAL A 11 -4.61 27.15 13.39
C VAL A 11 -4.19 28.28 12.45
N ILE A 12 -3.92 28.00 11.18
CA ILE A 12 -3.99 29.01 10.10
C ILE A 12 -4.61 28.38 8.85
N LEU A 13 -5.63 29.07 8.36
CA LEU A 13 -6.49 28.80 7.21
C LEU A 13 -5.79 29.09 5.86
N ALA A 14 -6.40 28.51 4.82
CA ALA A 14 -6.25 28.72 3.37
C ALA A 14 -5.25 27.78 2.65
N ALA A 15 -5.82 27.02 1.70
CA ALA A 15 -5.23 25.97 0.86
C ALA A 15 -4.98 24.61 1.56
N GLY A 16 -6.05 23.81 1.71
CA GLY A 16 -6.01 22.36 1.49
C GLY A 16 -5.02 21.47 2.25
N ILE A 17 -4.40 21.90 3.34
CA ILE A 17 -3.54 21.02 4.16
C ILE A 17 -4.41 20.36 5.24
N THR A 18 -4.74 19.09 5.06
CA THR A 18 -5.19 18.21 6.14
C THR A 18 -3.96 17.63 6.85
N VAL A 19 -3.63 18.15 8.03
CA VAL A 19 -2.67 17.50 8.95
C VAL A 19 -3.46 16.56 9.85
N GLY A 20 -3.44 15.26 9.56
CA GLY A 20 -3.82 14.23 10.52
C GLY A 20 -2.73 14.07 11.57
N VAL A 21 -2.95 14.59 12.78
CA VAL A 21 -2.09 14.26 13.93
C VAL A 21 -2.74 13.10 14.68
N LEU A 22 -2.08 11.94 14.69
CA LEU A 22 -2.19 10.97 15.78
C LEU A 22 -0.81 10.42 16.12
N ALA A 23 -0.57 10.31 17.43
CA ALA A 23 0.73 10.21 18.05
C ALA A 23 1.53 8.97 17.63
N GLY A 24 2.73 9.19 17.10
CA GLY A 24 3.68 8.14 16.78
C GLY A 24 4.89 8.78 16.11
N THR A 25 6.09 8.35 16.44
CA THR A 25 7.34 9.00 16.06
C THR A 25 7.65 8.88 14.57
N GLY A 26 7.31 9.93 13.82
CA GLY A 26 8.20 10.58 12.84
C GLY A 26 8.43 9.91 11.49
N VAL A 27 7.61 10.29 10.49
CA VAL A 27 8.04 10.93 9.23
C VAL A 27 6.93 11.91 8.82
N ILE A 28 7.22 13.21 8.73
CA ILE A 28 6.30 14.14 8.06
C ILE A 28 6.60 14.02 6.57
N TYR A 29 5.68 13.43 5.80
CA TYR A 29 5.70 13.56 4.35
C TYR A 29 5.39 15.01 3.99
N VAL A 30 6.44 15.83 3.86
CA VAL A 30 6.31 17.15 3.24
C VAL A 30 6.41 16.91 1.74
N ALA A 31 5.27 16.82 1.06
CA ALA A 31 5.24 16.95 -0.40
C ALA A 31 6.06 18.19 -0.79
N LYS A 32 6.91 18.08 -1.80
CA LYS A 32 7.68 19.23 -2.30
C LYS A 32 6.69 20.37 -2.58
N ALA A 33 6.96 21.56 -2.03
CA ALA A 33 6.00 22.66 -2.07
C ALA A 33 5.46 22.89 -3.49
N GLY A 34 4.15 22.70 -3.68
CA GLY A 34 3.45 22.84 -4.96
C GLY A 34 3.20 21.54 -5.74
N GLU A 35 3.58 20.38 -5.21
CA GLU A 35 3.24 19.06 -5.77
C GLU A 35 2.12 18.40 -4.93
N ILE A 36 1.12 17.79 -5.60
CA ILE A 36 0.08 16.98 -4.98
C ILE A 36 0.62 15.59 -4.62
N ASP A 37 0.01 14.92 -3.65
CA ASP A 37 0.15 13.50 -3.36
C ASP A 37 -0.96 12.67 -4.05
N ARG A 38 -1.03 11.37 -3.75
CA ARG A 38 -2.07 10.47 -4.29
C ARG A 38 -3.48 10.91 -3.90
N ASP A 39 -3.68 11.31 -2.65
CA ASP A 39 -4.96 11.81 -2.16
C ASP A 39 -5.38 13.09 -2.91
N GLY A 40 -4.43 14.01 -3.15
CA GLY A 40 -4.67 15.21 -3.95
C GLY A 40 -4.96 14.92 -5.43
N ALA A 41 -4.34 13.89 -6.01
CA ALA A 41 -4.61 13.45 -7.39
C ALA A 41 -6.02 12.87 -7.52
N ARG A 42 -6.43 11.99 -6.60
CA ARG A 42 -7.80 11.50 -6.47
C ARG A 42 -8.80 12.65 -6.39
N ASP A 43 -8.60 13.56 -5.43
CA ASP A 43 -9.53 14.65 -5.17
C ASP A 43 -9.70 15.55 -6.41
N ALA A 44 -8.60 15.80 -7.14
CA ALA A 44 -8.64 16.54 -8.40
C ALA A 44 -9.39 15.80 -9.52
N ALA A 45 -9.22 14.48 -9.64
CA ALA A 45 -9.93 13.65 -10.62
C ALA A 45 -11.44 13.59 -10.32
N LEU A 46 -11.83 13.33 -9.06
CA LEU A 46 -13.24 13.29 -8.64
C LEU A 46 -13.91 14.66 -8.79
N GLN A 47 -13.19 15.73 -8.46
CA GLN A 47 -13.66 17.09 -8.71
C GLN A 47 -13.86 17.37 -10.20
N ASN A 48 -12.96 16.89 -11.08
CA ASN A 48 -13.10 17.03 -12.52
C ASN A 48 -14.32 16.27 -13.06
N ALA A 49 -14.55 15.05 -12.55
CA ALA A 49 -15.71 14.22 -12.88
C ALA A 49 -17.03 14.71 -12.24
N ASN A 50 -16.96 15.61 -11.26
CA ASN A 50 -18.10 16.06 -10.45
C ASN A 50 -18.82 14.88 -9.77
N VAL A 51 -18.04 13.96 -9.20
CA VAL A 51 -18.52 12.78 -8.47
C VAL A 51 -18.06 12.87 -7.00
N ALA A 52 -18.89 12.39 -6.08
CA ALA A 52 -18.49 12.27 -4.69
C ALA A 52 -17.74 10.94 -4.46
N LEU A 53 -16.73 10.97 -3.59
CA LEU A 53 -15.90 9.81 -3.24
C LEU A 53 -16.71 8.59 -2.77
N GLU A 54 -17.82 8.82 -2.06
CA GLU A 54 -18.70 7.74 -1.59
C GLU A 54 -19.47 7.02 -2.71
N GLN A 55 -19.48 7.58 -3.93
CA GLN A 55 -20.20 7.02 -5.08
C GLN A 55 -19.31 6.11 -5.93
N VAL A 56 -17.98 6.22 -5.79
CA VAL A 56 -17.02 5.48 -6.61
C VAL A 56 -16.60 4.17 -5.93
N TYR A 57 -16.23 3.19 -6.75
CA TYR A 57 -15.63 1.92 -6.35
C TYR A 57 -14.43 1.60 -7.26
N ASP A 58 -13.64 0.58 -6.92
CA ASP A 58 -12.40 0.19 -7.60
C ASP A 58 -11.52 1.43 -7.90
N LEU A 59 -11.26 2.22 -6.85
CA LEU A 59 -10.52 3.47 -6.98
C LEU A 59 -9.04 3.21 -6.72
N ASP A 60 -8.24 3.41 -7.75
CA ASP A 60 -6.78 3.29 -7.69
C ASP A 60 -6.09 4.62 -8.06
N VAL A 61 -4.93 4.86 -7.45
CA VAL A 61 -4.09 6.02 -7.70
C VAL A 61 -2.62 5.63 -7.84
N ASP A 62 -2.24 5.43 -9.08
CA ASP A 62 -0.90 5.10 -9.48
C ASP A 62 -0.02 6.34 -9.61
N ARG A 63 1.23 6.24 -9.11
CA ARG A 63 2.22 7.34 -9.20
C ARG A 63 3.42 6.92 -10.02
N GLU A 64 3.41 7.34 -11.28
CA GLU A 64 4.43 6.95 -12.23
C GLU A 64 5.50 8.02 -12.46
N ARG A 65 6.69 7.57 -12.90
CA ARG A 65 7.77 8.45 -13.36
C ARG A 65 8.17 8.11 -14.80
N ARG A 66 7.78 8.96 -15.76
CA ARG A 66 8.10 8.81 -17.19
C ARG A 66 9.02 9.95 -17.63
N GLY A 67 10.19 9.62 -18.19
CA GLY A 67 11.12 10.64 -18.71
C GLY A 67 11.69 11.61 -17.66
N GLY A 68 11.61 11.27 -16.36
CA GLY A 68 12.03 12.14 -15.26
C GLY A 68 10.93 13.00 -14.66
N GLU A 69 9.79 13.12 -15.33
CA GLU A 69 8.56 13.78 -14.86
C GLU A 69 7.68 12.78 -14.10
N ILE A 70 6.87 13.28 -13.18
CA ILE A 70 5.95 12.47 -12.37
C ILE A 70 4.52 12.74 -12.84
N PHE A 71 3.76 11.66 -12.97
CA PHE A 71 2.34 11.67 -13.32
C PHE A 71 1.57 10.82 -12.32
N TYR A 72 0.29 11.13 -12.20
CA TYR A 72 -0.67 10.30 -11.48
C TYR A 72 -1.66 9.72 -12.48
N GLU A 73 -1.88 8.42 -12.43
CA GLU A 73 -2.95 7.71 -13.11
C GLU A 73 -4.02 7.43 -12.04
N VAL A 74 -5.23 7.95 -12.23
CA VAL A 74 -6.34 7.80 -11.28
C VAL A 74 -7.45 7.06 -11.99
N GLU A 75 -7.75 5.86 -11.52
CA GLU A 75 -8.80 4.99 -12.06
C GLU A 75 -9.91 4.85 -11.03
N PHE A 76 -11.17 4.94 -11.46
CA PHE A 76 -12.31 4.65 -10.59
C PHE A 76 -13.54 4.29 -11.40
N LYS A 77 -14.44 3.51 -10.80
CA LYS A 77 -15.72 3.13 -11.40
C LYS A 77 -16.89 3.83 -10.72
N ILE A 78 -17.87 4.25 -11.50
CA ILE A 78 -19.13 4.81 -11.03
C ILE A 78 -20.26 4.43 -11.99
N GLU A 79 -21.35 3.90 -11.45
CA GLU A 79 -22.54 3.53 -12.24
C GLU A 79 -22.25 2.63 -13.47
N GLY A 80 -21.24 1.74 -13.38
CA GLY A 80 -20.84 0.85 -14.48
C GLY A 80 -20.01 1.54 -15.58
N VAL A 81 -19.40 2.68 -15.27
CA VAL A 81 -18.45 3.38 -16.13
C VAL A 81 -17.14 3.50 -15.40
N GLU A 82 -16.08 3.02 -16.03
CA GLU A 82 -14.70 3.24 -15.59
C GLU A 82 -14.22 4.59 -16.11
N HIS A 83 -13.60 5.36 -15.23
CA HIS A 83 -12.96 6.62 -15.53
C HIS A 83 -11.46 6.46 -15.27
N HIS A 84 -10.64 6.87 -16.24
CA HIS A 84 -9.20 7.00 -16.04
C HIS A 84 -8.73 8.41 -16.36
N TYR A 85 -8.02 9.01 -15.40
CA TYR A 85 -7.44 10.33 -15.48
C TYR A 85 -5.91 10.27 -15.38
N THR A 86 -5.22 11.00 -16.24
CA THR A 86 -3.79 11.27 -16.06
C THR A 86 -3.60 12.71 -15.60
N LEU A 87 -2.96 12.93 -14.46
CA LEU A 87 -2.69 14.25 -13.88
C LEU A 87 -1.19 14.48 -13.73
N ASN A 88 -0.76 15.74 -13.82
CA ASN A 88 0.60 16.12 -13.43
C ASN A 88 0.70 16.38 -11.92
N VAL A 89 1.93 16.63 -11.45
CA VAL A 89 2.19 16.93 -10.03
C VAL A 89 1.46 18.16 -9.47
N LYS A 90 0.85 19.03 -10.29
CA LYS A 90 0.09 20.20 -9.80
C LYS A 90 -1.42 19.94 -9.70
N GLY A 91 -1.87 18.75 -10.10
CA GLY A 91 -3.30 18.41 -10.17
C GLY A 91 -3.96 18.86 -11.47
N GLU A 92 -3.17 19.22 -12.49
CA GLU A 92 -3.71 19.55 -13.80
C GLU A 92 -4.00 18.25 -14.56
N VAL A 93 -5.24 18.06 -15.00
CA VAL A 93 -5.65 16.92 -15.82
C VAL A 93 -5.04 17.04 -17.22
N LEU A 94 -4.22 16.07 -17.60
CA LEU A 94 -3.56 15.96 -18.89
C LEU A 94 -4.35 15.10 -19.88
N ALA A 95 -5.01 14.06 -19.38
CA ALA A 95 -5.84 13.15 -20.17
C ALA A 95 -6.99 12.61 -19.33
N HIS A 96 -8.09 12.26 -19.99
CA HIS A 96 -9.25 11.59 -19.41
C HIS A 96 -9.85 10.65 -20.46
N ARG A 97 -10.13 9.41 -20.05
CA ARG A 97 -10.87 8.41 -20.83
C ARG A 97 -11.98 7.81 -19.97
N THR A 98 -13.03 7.33 -20.64
CA THR A 98 -14.11 6.57 -19.99
C THR A 98 -14.38 5.31 -20.80
N GLU A 99 -14.58 4.20 -20.11
CA GLU A 99 -14.92 2.92 -20.71
C GLU A 99 -16.15 2.34 -20.01
N VAL A 100 -17.03 1.68 -20.77
CA VAL A 100 -18.16 0.97 -20.16
C VAL A 100 -17.58 -0.27 -19.50
N ASP A 101 -17.84 -0.42 -18.22
CA ASP A 101 -17.38 -1.52 -17.39
C ASP A 101 -17.95 -2.84 -17.95
N ASP A 102 -17.08 -3.69 -18.48
CA ASP A 102 -17.49 -4.91 -19.20
C ASP A 102 -17.96 -6.03 -18.26
N ASP A 103 -17.68 -5.89 -16.96
CA ASP A 103 -18.21 -6.72 -15.88
C ASP A 103 -19.60 -6.27 -15.36
N TYR A 104 -20.07 -5.07 -15.77
CA TYR A 104 -21.33 -4.51 -15.32
C TYR A 104 -22.52 -5.22 -16.00
N ASN A 105 -23.06 -6.23 -15.32
CA ASN A 105 -24.22 -7.02 -15.76
C ASN A 105 -25.58 -6.28 -15.64
N GLY A 106 -25.61 -5.00 -16.01
CA GLY A 106 -26.82 -4.18 -16.16
C GLY A 106 -27.47 -4.40 -17.53
N TRP A 107 -28.45 -5.30 -17.59
CA TRP A 107 -29.22 -5.66 -18.79
C TRP A 107 -29.81 -4.46 -19.55
N GLN A 108 -29.27 -4.23 -20.76
CA GLN A 108 -29.77 -3.59 -22.00
C GLN A 108 -30.51 -2.23 -21.96
N GLY A 109 -29.85 -1.25 -22.59
CA GLY A 109 -30.49 -0.16 -23.30
C GLY A 109 -29.47 0.65 -24.11
N ASP A 110 -29.34 0.36 -25.40
CA ASP A 110 -28.71 1.23 -26.41
C ASP A 110 -29.07 2.71 -26.20
N GLN A 111 -28.07 3.59 -26.01
CA GLN A 111 -27.96 4.90 -26.68
C GLN A 111 -26.53 5.47 -26.56
N GLY A 112 -25.82 5.44 -27.69
CA GLY A 112 -25.19 6.62 -28.28
C GLY A 112 -24.18 7.43 -27.46
N SER A 113 -22.90 7.26 -27.83
CA SER A 113 -21.83 8.26 -27.70
C SER A 113 -22.32 9.70 -27.97
N GLN A 114 -22.18 10.58 -26.98
CA GLN A 114 -22.00 12.02 -27.21
C GLN A 114 -20.93 12.60 -26.28
N ASN A 115 -19.78 12.82 -26.92
CA ASN A 115 -18.74 13.79 -26.56
C ASN A 115 -19.36 15.15 -26.17
N GLY A 116 -19.05 15.61 -24.95
CA GLY A 116 -19.56 16.86 -24.40
C GLY A 116 -18.57 17.53 -23.46
N ASN A 117 -17.55 18.17 -24.04
CA ASN A 117 -16.76 19.22 -23.39
C ASN A 117 -17.69 20.29 -22.78
N GLN A 118 -17.67 20.46 -21.45
CA GLN A 118 -18.13 21.69 -20.81
C GLN A 118 -17.19 22.13 -19.69
N ASN A 119 -16.31 23.04 -20.06
CA ASN A 119 -15.72 24.06 -19.20
C ASN A 119 -16.84 24.86 -18.50
N GLY A 120 -16.83 24.88 -17.17
CA GLY A 120 -17.76 25.66 -16.34
C GLY A 120 -17.15 25.94 -14.96
N GLN A 121 -16.72 27.18 -14.76
CA GLN A 121 -16.12 27.68 -13.52
C GLN A 121 -17.13 27.77 -12.36
N ASN A 122 -16.59 27.49 -11.16
CA ASN A 122 -16.90 28.09 -9.86
C ASN A 122 -18.18 27.65 -9.12
N GLY A 123 -17.98 26.88 -8.05
CA GLY A 123 -18.99 26.58 -7.03
C GLY A 123 -18.33 26.19 -5.71
N GLN A 124 -18.00 27.18 -4.88
CA GLN A 124 -17.67 26.98 -3.47
C GLN A 124 -18.93 26.60 -2.67
N ASN A 125 -18.70 25.81 -1.61
CA ASN A 125 -19.54 25.48 -0.45
C ASN A 125 -20.54 24.32 -0.54
N GLY A 126 -20.21 23.29 0.22
CA GLY A 126 -21.11 22.27 0.75
C GLY A 126 -20.49 21.52 1.92
N ASN A 127 -20.13 22.23 3.00
CA ASN A 127 -19.67 21.62 4.24
C ASN A 127 -20.88 20.98 4.97
N ALA A 128 -21.18 19.73 4.64
CA ALA A 128 -22.23 18.93 5.26
C ALA A 128 -21.65 17.57 5.65
N GLY A 129 -20.96 17.52 6.81
CA GLY A 129 -20.71 16.28 7.57
C GLY A 129 -20.15 15.07 6.81
N GLN A 130 -19.39 15.27 5.73
CA GLN A 130 -18.77 14.18 4.99
C GLN A 130 -17.74 13.52 5.91
N GLN A 131 -17.94 12.24 6.23
CA GLN A 131 -16.84 11.43 6.74
C GLN A 131 -15.86 11.30 5.60
N ASN A 132 -14.77 12.06 5.66
CA ASN A 132 -13.70 11.92 4.69
C ASN A 132 -12.98 10.60 4.95
N TYR A 133 -12.43 10.01 3.90
CA TYR A 133 -11.49 8.92 4.08
C TYR A 133 -10.31 9.36 4.95
N ILE A 134 -9.71 8.40 5.65
CA ILE A 134 -8.52 8.62 6.49
C ILE A 134 -7.30 9.08 5.68
N GLY A 135 -7.29 8.84 4.37
CA GLY A 135 -6.17 9.17 3.48
C GLY A 135 -5.07 8.11 3.46
N THR A 136 -4.32 8.06 2.37
CA THR A 136 -3.21 7.11 2.17
C THR A 136 -2.12 7.25 3.23
N ALA A 137 -1.85 8.48 3.69
CA ALA A 137 -0.87 8.73 4.75
C ALA A 137 -1.27 8.07 6.09
N ALA A 138 -2.55 8.14 6.47
CA ALA A 138 -3.03 7.50 7.70
C ALA A 138 -3.10 5.98 7.55
N ALA A 139 -3.57 5.49 6.39
CA ALA A 139 -3.59 4.06 6.08
C ALA A 139 -2.19 3.44 6.16
N LYS A 140 -1.17 4.13 5.62
CA LYS A 140 0.24 3.74 5.73
C LYS A 140 0.71 3.58 7.16
N GLU A 141 0.47 4.57 8.01
CA GLU A 141 0.89 4.52 9.42
C GLU A 141 0.19 3.40 10.18
N ILE A 142 -1.08 3.14 9.88
CA ILE A 142 -1.84 2.01 10.44
C ILE A 142 -1.25 0.68 9.98
N ALA A 143 -0.93 0.54 8.69
CA ALA A 143 -0.33 -0.67 8.14
C ALA A 143 1.06 -0.97 8.76
N LEU A 144 1.92 0.05 8.87
CA LEU A 144 3.22 -0.06 9.55
C LEU A 144 3.05 -0.47 11.02
N THR A 145 2.12 0.17 11.73
CA THR A 145 1.82 -0.14 13.13
C THR A 145 1.32 -1.57 13.29
N ALA A 146 0.42 -2.02 12.40
CA ALA A 146 -0.10 -3.38 12.39
C ALA A 146 1.02 -4.40 12.19
N ALA A 147 1.93 -4.14 11.23
CA ALA A 147 3.08 -4.99 10.94
C ALA A 147 4.20 -4.93 12.01
N GLY A 148 4.12 -4.01 12.96
CA GLY A 148 5.20 -3.79 13.95
C GLY A 148 6.49 -3.22 13.33
N LEU A 149 6.36 -2.54 12.18
CA LEU A 149 7.48 -1.99 11.41
C LEU A 149 7.54 -0.47 11.52
N THR A 150 8.69 0.09 11.18
CA THR A 150 8.82 1.51 10.86
C THR A 150 8.84 1.68 9.35
N ALA A 151 8.71 2.92 8.86
CA ALA A 151 8.84 3.18 7.42
C ALA A 151 10.26 2.85 6.88
N GLU A 152 11.27 2.76 7.74
CA GLU A 152 12.64 2.46 7.34
C GLU A 152 12.76 1.01 6.84
N GLY A 153 13.33 0.83 5.65
CA GLY A 153 13.47 -0.49 5.04
C GLY A 153 12.19 -1.03 4.40
N THR A 154 11.11 -0.26 4.34
CA THR A 154 9.91 -0.62 3.57
C THR A 154 9.93 -0.02 2.16
N TYR A 155 9.40 -0.74 1.19
CA TYR A 155 9.38 -0.34 -0.22
C TYR A 155 8.19 -0.96 -0.95
N ASP A 156 8.05 -0.65 -2.25
CA ASP A 156 6.98 -1.20 -3.12
C ASP A 156 5.56 -0.96 -2.59
N TRP A 157 5.27 0.30 -2.27
CA TRP A 157 4.01 0.69 -1.64
C TRP A 157 2.90 0.91 -2.66
N ASP A 158 1.81 0.18 -2.48
CA ASP A 158 0.57 0.31 -3.23
C ASP A 158 -0.64 0.63 -2.32
N PHE A 159 -1.61 1.36 -2.87
CA PHE A 159 -2.76 1.89 -2.12
C PHE A 159 -4.03 1.92 -2.98
N GLU A 160 -4.83 0.87 -2.88
CA GLU A 160 -6.12 0.80 -3.56
C GLU A 160 -7.26 1.10 -2.58
N VAL A 161 -8.31 1.75 -3.04
CA VAL A 161 -9.57 1.89 -2.31
C VAL A 161 -10.60 0.93 -2.90
N GLU A 162 -10.87 -0.11 -2.14
CA GLU A 162 -11.71 -1.23 -2.52
C GLU A 162 -13.06 -1.23 -1.79
N ARG A 163 -14.02 -2.00 -2.32
CA ARG A 163 -15.36 -2.15 -1.72
C ARG A 163 -15.79 -3.60 -1.56
N GLY A 164 -15.66 -4.13 -0.34
CA GLY A 164 -16.11 -5.47 0.03
C GLY A 164 -17.27 -5.46 1.02
N GLY A 165 -18.33 -6.24 0.77
CA GLY A 165 -19.43 -6.43 1.74
C GLY A 165 -20.16 -5.14 2.15
N GLY A 166 -20.14 -4.11 1.30
CA GLY A 166 -20.71 -2.79 1.59
C GLY A 166 -19.79 -1.84 2.38
N THR A 167 -18.56 -2.25 2.69
CA THR A 167 -17.54 -1.45 3.39
C THR A 167 -16.45 -1.02 2.43
N GLN A 168 -16.11 0.27 2.42
CA GLN A 168 -14.92 0.77 1.72
C GLN A 168 -13.70 0.68 2.63
N TYR A 169 -12.57 0.24 2.07
CA TYR A 169 -11.32 0.09 2.79
C TYR A 169 -10.13 0.42 1.88
N TYR A 170 -9.03 0.86 2.49
CA TYR A 170 -7.73 0.88 1.84
C TYR A 170 -7.14 -0.52 1.87
N GLU A 171 -6.78 -1.08 0.72
CA GLU A 171 -5.86 -2.21 0.60
C GLU A 171 -4.45 -1.62 0.51
N VAL A 172 -3.63 -1.87 1.54
CA VAL A 172 -2.28 -1.31 1.64
C VAL A 172 -1.27 -2.45 1.49
N GLU A 173 -0.61 -2.50 0.34
CA GLU A 173 0.45 -3.46 0.05
C GLU A 173 1.83 -2.84 0.12
N PHE A 174 2.79 -3.53 0.74
CA PHE A 174 4.18 -3.10 0.81
C PHE A 174 5.14 -4.24 1.15
N LYS A 175 6.41 -4.08 0.78
CA LYS A 175 7.49 -5.02 1.14
C LYS A 175 8.35 -4.49 2.27
N ALA A 176 8.79 -5.38 3.17
CA ALA A 176 9.83 -5.08 4.14
C ALA A 176 11.22 -5.48 3.60
N ALA A 177 12.28 -5.04 4.28
CA ALA A 177 13.68 -5.36 3.90
C ALA A 177 13.99 -6.87 3.90
N SER A 178 13.15 -7.68 4.54
CA SER A 178 13.19 -9.14 4.49
C SER A 178 12.78 -9.72 3.13
N GLY A 179 12.07 -8.95 2.30
CA GLY A 179 11.38 -9.41 1.10
C GLY A 179 9.90 -9.71 1.33
N TYR A 180 9.48 -9.89 2.59
CA TYR A 180 8.10 -10.25 2.94
C TYR A 180 7.11 -9.17 2.47
N GLU A 181 6.09 -9.60 1.74
CA GLU A 181 4.96 -8.80 1.28
C GLU A 181 3.89 -8.72 2.36
N TYR A 182 3.59 -7.50 2.80
CA TYR A 182 2.53 -7.19 3.73
C TYR A 182 1.33 -6.63 2.97
N GLU A 183 0.15 -7.12 3.31
CA GLU A 183 -1.14 -6.58 2.88
C GLU A 183 -1.96 -6.28 4.14
N VAL A 184 -2.42 -5.03 4.27
CA VAL A 184 -3.26 -4.58 5.39
C VAL A 184 -4.47 -3.85 4.84
N ARG A 185 -5.66 -4.41 5.11
CA ARG A 185 -6.94 -3.78 4.77
C ARG A 185 -7.41 -2.93 5.93
N VAL A 186 -7.57 -1.63 5.68
CA VAL A 186 -7.92 -0.62 6.68
C VAL A 186 -9.22 0.04 6.30
N ASN A 187 -10.23 0.00 7.17
CA ASN A 187 -11.51 0.67 6.95
C ASN A 187 -11.30 2.16 6.62
N ALA A 188 -11.80 2.58 5.45
CA ALA A 188 -11.44 3.86 4.86
C ALA A 188 -11.90 5.07 5.68
N PHE A 189 -12.90 4.91 6.56
CA PHE A 189 -13.45 6.00 7.36
C PHE A 189 -12.98 5.97 8.82
N THR A 190 -12.82 4.78 9.39
CA THR A 190 -12.57 4.60 10.83
C THR A 190 -11.10 4.34 11.16
N GLY A 191 -10.32 3.86 10.19
CA GLY A 191 -8.94 3.41 10.43
C GLY A 191 -8.83 2.04 11.14
N GLU A 192 -9.93 1.32 11.29
CA GLU A 192 -9.90 -0.04 11.82
C GLU A 192 -9.25 -1.01 10.83
N VAL A 193 -8.29 -1.84 11.30
CA VAL A 193 -7.76 -2.94 10.49
C VAL A 193 -8.81 -4.04 10.41
N ILE A 194 -9.30 -4.32 9.22
CA ILE A 194 -10.36 -5.32 8.98
C ILE A 194 -9.80 -6.68 8.55
N TRP A 195 -8.61 -6.71 7.95
CA TRP A 195 -7.88 -7.92 7.59
C TRP A 195 -6.40 -7.58 7.36
N SER A 196 -5.50 -8.54 7.61
CA SER A 196 -4.11 -8.44 7.19
C SER A 196 -3.45 -9.82 7.09
N ASN A 197 -2.37 -9.91 6.32
CA ASN A 197 -1.45 -11.06 6.31
C ASN A 197 -0.31 -10.93 7.33
N VAL A 198 -0.39 -9.94 8.24
CA VAL A 198 0.58 -9.73 9.30
C VAL A 198 0.62 -10.96 10.20
N PRO A 199 1.82 -11.49 10.54
CA PRO A 199 1.93 -12.62 11.44
C PRO A 199 1.19 -12.42 12.76
N ALA A 200 0.43 -13.44 13.16
CA ALA A 200 -0.33 -13.39 14.40
C ALA A 200 0.59 -13.14 15.61
N ALA A 201 0.05 -12.42 16.61
CA ALA A 201 0.79 -12.15 17.84
C ALA A 201 1.30 -13.45 18.49
N GLY A 202 2.59 -13.48 18.80
CA GLY A 202 3.27 -14.66 19.37
C GLY A 202 4.05 -15.50 18.37
N LEU A 203 3.91 -15.24 17.07
CA LEU A 203 4.83 -15.75 16.06
C LEU A 203 6.09 -14.87 15.99
N ILE A 204 7.20 -15.44 15.55
CA ILE A 204 8.39 -14.67 15.18
C ILE A 204 8.11 -13.85 13.93
N SER A 205 8.86 -12.77 13.70
CA SER A 205 8.73 -11.99 12.47
C SER A 205 9.42 -12.68 11.29
N PRO A 206 9.05 -12.32 10.04
CA PRO A 206 9.73 -12.80 8.83
C PRO A 206 11.22 -12.48 8.83
N GLU A 207 11.62 -11.33 9.39
CA GLU A 207 13.03 -10.93 9.53
C GLU A 207 13.81 -11.91 10.42
N VAL A 208 13.21 -12.35 11.54
CA VAL A 208 13.84 -13.33 12.43
C VAL A 208 13.97 -14.69 11.72
N ALA A 209 12.96 -15.10 10.95
CA ALA A 209 13.01 -16.34 10.18
C ALA A 209 14.13 -16.29 9.12
N ARG A 210 14.19 -15.18 8.36
CA ARG A 210 15.26 -14.90 7.40
C ARG A 210 16.64 -14.96 8.04
N GLU A 211 16.86 -14.24 9.14
CA GLU A 211 18.16 -14.22 9.83
C GLU A 211 18.55 -15.60 10.35
N THR A 212 17.57 -16.38 10.83
CA THR A 212 17.78 -17.77 11.28
C THR A 212 18.26 -18.66 10.12
N ALA A 213 17.57 -18.63 8.98
CA ALA A 213 17.92 -19.43 7.82
C ALA A 213 19.32 -19.08 7.29
N LEU A 214 19.63 -17.79 7.14
CA LEU A 214 20.94 -17.33 6.67
C LEU A 214 22.07 -17.68 7.64
N THR A 215 21.83 -17.54 8.94
CA THR A 215 22.81 -17.90 9.98
C THR A 215 23.07 -19.41 9.99
N HIS A 216 22.01 -20.21 9.86
CA HIS A 216 22.13 -21.66 9.79
C HIS A 216 22.92 -22.07 8.54
N ALA A 217 22.59 -21.53 7.37
CA ALA A 217 23.29 -21.83 6.13
C ALA A 217 24.77 -21.47 6.17
N ALA A 218 25.12 -20.29 6.70
CA ALA A 218 26.51 -19.86 6.84
C ALA A 218 27.32 -20.75 7.80
N THR A 219 26.66 -21.46 8.72
CA THR A 219 27.29 -22.37 9.67
C THR A 219 27.34 -23.80 9.15
N ALA A 220 26.27 -24.28 8.52
CA ALA A 220 26.12 -25.64 8.03
C ALA A 220 26.88 -25.88 6.70
N TYR A 221 26.99 -24.86 5.85
CA TYR A 221 27.56 -24.96 4.51
C TYR A 221 28.79 -24.06 4.37
N ALA A 222 29.98 -24.66 4.42
CA ALA A 222 31.25 -23.93 4.38
C ALA A 222 31.42 -23.07 3.12
N ASP A 223 30.89 -23.50 1.98
CA ASP A 223 30.96 -22.75 0.72
C ASP A 223 30.04 -21.51 0.72
N PHE A 224 28.95 -21.56 1.49
CA PHE A 224 28.05 -20.43 1.72
C PHE A 224 28.56 -19.48 2.81
N ALA A 225 29.50 -19.90 3.65
CA ALA A 225 30.02 -19.07 4.74
C ALA A 225 30.62 -17.76 4.20
N GLY A 226 30.08 -16.62 4.67
CA GLY A 226 30.50 -15.29 4.23
C GLY A 226 29.96 -14.86 2.86
N LYS A 227 29.06 -15.64 2.25
CA LYS A 227 28.30 -15.23 1.06
C LYS A 227 27.10 -14.40 1.44
N THR A 228 26.69 -13.54 0.52
CA THR A 228 25.42 -12.82 0.58
C THR A 228 24.52 -13.39 -0.51
N PRO A 229 23.30 -13.81 -0.19
CA PRO A 229 22.35 -14.29 -1.20
C PRO A 229 21.96 -13.17 -2.17
N ASN A 230 21.61 -13.57 -3.39
CA ASN A 230 21.15 -12.67 -4.46
C ASN A 230 19.70 -12.24 -4.27
N SER A 231 18.87 -13.15 -3.78
CA SER A 231 17.47 -12.97 -3.43
C SER A 231 17.22 -13.71 -2.11
N VAL A 232 16.28 -13.20 -1.33
CA VAL A 232 15.71 -13.94 -0.20
C VAL A 232 14.22 -13.69 -0.23
N ASP A 233 13.44 -14.75 -0.33
CA ASP A 233 12.00 -14.75 -0.22
C ASP A 233 11.59 -15.40 1.09
N VAL A 234 10.54 -14.87 1.72
CA VAL A 234 10.05 -15.33 3.02
C VAL A 234 8.53 -15.38 2.97
N GLU A 235 7.97 -16.56 3.17
CA GLU A 235 6.52 -16.78 3.16
C GLU A 235 6.08 -17.51 4.44
N LEU A 236 4.96 -17.07 5.04
CA LEU A 236 4.34 -17.80 6.15
C LEU A 236 3.51 -18.96 5.59
N SER A 237 3.91 -20.18 5.92
CA SER A 237 3.36 -21.42 5.37
C SER A 237 3.16 -22.47 6.48
N TYR A 238 3.10 -23.74 6.09
CA TYR A 238 3.06 -24.89 6.99
C TYR A 238 4.05 -25.96 6.54
N TYR A 239 4.86 -26.43 7.47
CA TYR A 239 5.73 -27.58 7.27
C TYR A 239 5.23 -28.76 8.10
N GLN A 240 4.80 -29.83 7.43
CA GLN A 240 4.27 -31.05 8.06
C GLN A 240 3.15 -30.79 9.10
N GLY A 241 2.31 -29.78 8.86
CA GLY A 241 1.22 -29.39 9.76
C GLY A 241 1.61 -28.44 10.90
N THR A 242 2.88 -28.08 11.01
CA THR A 242 3.36 -27.01 11.91
C THR A 242 3.45 -25.70 11.14
N GLN A 243 2.89 -24.63 11.69
CA GLN A 243 3.03 -23.30 11.10
C GLN A 243 4.51 -22.89 11.08
N ALA A 244 5.02 -22.55 9.90
CA ALA A 244 6.44 -22.32 9.67
C ALA A 244 6.63 -21.23 8.62
N TYR A 245 7.76 -20.56 8.63
CA TYR A 245 8.20 -19.75 7.51
C TYR A 245 8.96 -20.62 6.52
N GLU A 246 8.59 -20.54 5.25
CA GLU A 246 9.42 -20.97 4.13
C GLU A 246 10.35 -19.82 3.79
N VAL A 247 11.66 -20.06 3.85
CA VAL A 247 12.69 -19.08 3.50
C VAL A 247 13.49 -19.63 2.33
N GLU A 248 13.35 -19.01 1.17
CA GLU A 248 14.06 -19.37 -0.05
C GLU A 248 15.14 -18.34 -0.36
N PHE A 249 16.34 -18.78 -0.73
CA PHE A 249 17.37 -17.85 -1.17
C PHE A 249 18.35 -18.45 -2.18
N GLU A 250 18.75 -17.61 -3.13
CA GLU A 250 19.64 -17.96 -4.24
C GLU A 250 21.07 -17.49 -3.94
N CYS A 251 22.07 -18.33 -4.22
CA CYS A 251 23.47 -17.95 -4.25
C CYS A 251 24.07 -18.26 -5.62
N ARG A 252 24.01 -17.28 -6.53
CA ARG A 252 24.47 -17.42 -7.94
C ARG A 252 25.94 -17.77 -8.06
N GLU A 253 26.77 -17.30 -7.13
CA GLU A 253 28.20 -17.63 -7.12
C GLU A 253 28.41 -19.15 -6.96
N LEU A 254 27.55 -19.80 -6.17
CA LEU A 254 27.60 -21.24 -5.92
C LEU A 254 26.72 -22.03 -6.89
N ARG A 255 25.83 -21.34 -7.63
CA ARG A 255 24.73 -21.96 -8.40
C ARG A 255 23.89 -22.85 -7.50
N MET A 256 23.52 -22.32 -6.34
CA MET A 256 22.77 -23.05 -5.33
C MET A 256 21.53 -22.25 -4.93
N GLU A 257 20.41 -22.93 -4.83
CA GLU A 257 19.23 -22.47 -4.13
C GLU A 257 19.12 -23.18 -2.78
N TYR A 258 18.58 -22.48 -1.79
CA TYR A 258 18.39 -23.00 -0.45
C TYR A 258 16.96 -22.75 -0.05
N LYS A 259 16.27 -23.80 0.40
CA LYS A 259 14.95 -23.70 1.02
C LYS A 259 15.03 -24.09 2.48
N TYR A 260 14.47 -23.30 3.36
CA TYR A 260 14.44 -23.52 4.80
C TYR A 260 13.01 -23.47 5.33
N TYR A 261 12.70 -24.35 6.28
CA TYR A 261 11.47 -24.29 7.05
C TYR A 261 11.81 -23.92 8.49
N ILE A 262 11.32 -22.75 8.94
CA ILE A 262 11.59 -22.21 10.28
C ILE A 262 10.29 -22.22 11.08
N ASP A 263 10.28 -22.84 12.26
CA ASP A 263 9.11 -22.87 13.15
C ASP A 263 8.67 -21.44 13.49
N ALA A 264 7.44 -21.09 13.13
CA ALA A 264 6.94 -19.72 13.26
C ALA A 264 6.73 -19.30 14.73
N ALA A 265 6.62 -20.25 15.67
CA ALA A 265 6.41 -19.94 17.08
C ALA A 265 7.72 -19.65 17.84
N ASN A 266 8.84 -20.21 17.39
CA ASN A 266 10.09 -20.16 18.17
C ASN A 266 11.38 -19.95 17.36
N GLY A 267 11.32 -19.96 16.03
CA GLY A 267 12.48 -19.74 15.17
C GLY A 267 13.44 -20.93 15.04
N THR A 268 13.03 -22.14 15.43
CA THR A 268 13.86 -23.33 15.21
C THR A 268 13.85 -23.73 13.73
N VAL A 269 15.00 -24.18 13.21
CA VAL A 269 15.07 -24.78 11.87
C VAL A 269 14.42 -26.17 11.94
N LEU A 270 13.30 -26.35 11.24
CA LEU A 270 12.58 -27.62 11.13
C LEU A 270 13.18 -28.50 10.04
N ASP A 271 13.51 -27.91 8.89
CA ASP A 271 14.12 -28.61 7.77
C ASP A 271 14.83 -27.64 6.81
N ASN A 272 15.68 -28.18 5.93
CA ASN A 272 16.30 -27.42 4.86
C ASN A 272 16.71 -28.29 3.66
N TYR A 273 16.63 -27.71 2.46
CA TYR A 273 16.89 -28.35 1.18
C TYR A 273 17.80 -27.45 0.34
N PRO A 274 19.12 -27.68 0.34
CA PRO A 274 20.01 -27.07 -0.63
C PRO A 274 19.96 -27.83 -1.96
N GLU A 275 19.77 -27.13 -3.07
CA GLU A 275 19.79 -27.71 -4.41
C GLU A 275 20.57 -26.84 -5.41
N TYR A 276 20.98 -27.45 -6.53
CA TYR A 276 21.65 -26.70 -7.59
C TYR A 276 20.63 -25.88 -8.37
N ASP A 277 20.98 -24.63 -8.62
CA ASP A 277 20.27 -23.73 -9.53
C ASP A 277 20.56 -24.15 -10.99
N ASP A 278 19.51 -24.47 -11.75
CA ASP A 278 19.56 -25.09 -13.09
C ASP A 278 20.17 -24.16 -14.17
#